data_AF-A0A8X6J7J4-F1
#
_entry.id   AF-A0A8X6J7J4-F1
#
_cell.length_a   1.000
_cell.length_b   1.000
_cell.length_c   1.000
_cell.angle_alpha   90.00
_cell.angle_beta   90.00
_cell.angle_gamma   90.00
#
_symmetry.space_group_name_H-M   'P 1'
#
loop_
_entity.id
_entity.type
_entity.pdbx_description
1 polymer ?
#
loop_
_entity_poly.entity_id
_entity_poly.type
_entity_poly.pdbx_seq_one_letter_code
_entity_poly.pdbx_strand_id
1 'polypeptide(L)'
;MVMQLRPVNIHYDNENVTGICILIRVIEPFIPHLAESLWQEIGGQPWPKADESLLVDDTVTIAVQINGKLRTTIKVAINLPQEELKK
;
A
#
# COMPACT_ATOMS: atom_id res chain seq x y z
N MET A 1 34.00 11.46 18.35
CA MET A 1 32.78 10.90 18.96
C MET A 1 32.05 10.13 17.89
N VAL A 2 32.28 8.81 17.82
CA VAL A 2 31.76 7.95 16.73
C VAL A 2 30.48 7.31 17.24
N MET A 3 29.34 7.82 16.78
CA MET A 3 28.03 7.26 17.08
C MET A 3 27.90 5.93 16.34
N GLN A 4 28.19 4.83 17.02
CA GLN A 4 27.96 3.48 16.52
C GLN A 4 26.45 3.26 16.45
N LEU A 5 25.87 3.41 15.26
CA LEU A 5 24.50 2.99 14.99
C LEU A 5 24.42 1.48 15.24
N ARG A 6 23.57 1.06 16.19
CA ARG A 6 23.31 -0.37 16.42
C ARG A 6 22.68 -0.95 15.15
N PRO A 7 23.12 -2.13 14.67
CA PRO A 7 22.39 -2.83 13.63
C PRO A 7 21.03 -3.23 14.22
N VAL A 8 19.97 -2.62 13.72
CA VAL A 8 18.61 -3.10 13.98
C VAL A 8 18.48 -4.35 13.15
N ASN A 9 18.62 -5.52 13.79
CA ASN A 9 18.25 -6.80 13.18
C ASN A 9 16.73 -6.84 13.05
N ILE A 10 16.22 -6.22 11.99
CA ILE A 10 14.83 -6.35 11.58
C ILE A 10 14.75 -7.67 10.84
N HIS A 11 14.20 -8.69 11.51
CA HIS A 11 13.77 -9.91 10.83
C HIS A 11 12.62 -9.52 9.92
N TYR A 12 12.90 -9.29 8.65
CA TYR A 12 11.86 -9.05 7.67
C TYR A 12 11.25 -10.39 7.27
N ASP A 13 9.99 -10.61 7.63
CA ASP A 13 9.15 -11.55 6.91
C ASP A 13 9.14 -11.15 5.43
N ASN A 14 9.19 -12.12 4.52
CA ASN A 14 9.41 -11.88 3.08
C ASN A 14 8.41 -10.86 2.48
N GLU A 15 7.20 -10.79 3.01
CA GLU A 15 6.16 -9.82 2.62
C GLU A 15 6.56 -8.37 2.93
N ASN A 16 7.16 -8.13 4.09
CA ASN A 16 7.60 -6.81 4.54
C ASN A 16 8.80 -6.30 3.72
N VAL A 17 9.67 -7.20 3.26
CA VAL A 17 10.80 -6.86 2.38
C VAL A 17 10.32 -6.27 1.07
N THR A 18 9.27 -6.86 0.48
CA THR A 18 8.73 -6.43 -0.81
C THR A 18 8.20 -5.00 -0.75
N GLY A 19 7.44 -4.65 0.31
CA GLY A 19 6.91 -3.30 0.49
C GLY A 19 8.01 -2.23 0.59
N ILE A 20 9.10 -2.53 1.31
CA ILE A 20 10.23 -1.61 1.47
C ILE A 20 10.99 -1.41 0.16
N CYS A 21 11.18 -2.47 -0.63
CA CYS A 21 11.78 -2.37 -1.95
C CYS A 21 10.97 -1.46 -2.88
N ILE A 22 9.64 -1.60 -2.89
CA ILE A 22 8.74 -0.75 -3.68
C ILE A 22 8.90 0.71 -3.24
N LEU A 23 8.87 0.98 -1.94
CA LEU A 23 9.00 2.34 -1.41
C LEU A 23 10.32 2.99 -1.83
N ILE A 24 11.45 2.28 -1.68
CA ILE A 24 12.78 2.77 -2.06
C ILE A 24 12.82 3.15 -3.56
N ARG A 25 12.19 2.34 -4.41
CA ARG A 25 12.10 2.62 -5.85
C ARG A 25 11.18 3.78 -6.21
N VAL A 26 10.09 3.97 -5.48
CA VAL A 26 9.17 5.11 -5.68
C VAL A 26 9.81 6.44 -5.27
N ILE A 27 10.68 6.44 -4.25
CA ILE A 27 11.38 7.65 -3.79
C ILE A 27 12.66 7.99 -4.58
N GLU A 28 13.17 7.03 -5.36
CA GLU A 28 14.37 7.17 -6.20
C GLU A 28 14.42 8.46 -7.04
N PRO A 29 13.34 8.87 -7.76
CA PRO A 29 13.36 10.11 -8.54
C PRO A 29 13.44 11.39 -7.69
N PHE A 30 13.13 11.32 -6.39
CA PHE A 30 13.17 12.48 -5.49
C PHE A 30 14.46 12.56 -4.68
N ILE A 31 14.97 11.42 -4.20
CA ILE A 31 16.15 11.37 -3.32
C ILE A 31 17.07 10.20 -3.74
N PRO A 32 17.74 10.31 -4.90
CA PRO A 32 18.46 9.17 -5.50
C PRO A 32 19.60 8.65 -4.61
N HIS A 33 20.34 9.52 -3.93
CA HIS A 33 21.47 9.11 -3.09
C HIS A 33 21.04 8.34 -1.83
N LEU A 34 19.89 8.70 -1.26
CA LEU A 34 19.32 7.98 -0.13
C LEU A 34 18.72 6.65 -0.58
N ALA A 35 17.99 6.65 -1.69
CA ALA A 35 17.42 5.45 -2.26
C ALA A 35 18.51 4.40 -2.56
N GLU A 36 19.65 4.81 -3.15
CA GLU A 36 20.77 3.91 -3.42
C GLU A 36 21.40 3.36 -2.12
N SER A 37 21.56 4.20 -1.09
CA SER A 37 22.13 3.76 0.19
C SER A 37 21.26 2.70 0.87
N LEU A 38 19.94 2.93 0.89
CA LEU A 38 18.96 1.98 1.42
C LEU A 38 18.88 0.70 0.57
N TRP A 39 19.02 0.84 -0.75
CA TRP A 39 18.98 -0.28 -1.69
C TRP A 39 20.16 -1.25 -1.52
N GLN A 40 21.35 -0.71 -1.24
CA GLN A 40 22.53 -1.49 -0.91
C GLN A 40 22.38 -2.22 0.44
N GLU A 41 21.75 -1.57 1.43
CA GLU A 41 21.53 -2.14 2.77
C GLU A 41 20.60 -3.36 2.74
N ILE A 42 19.58 -3.35 1.89
CA ILE A 42 18.63 -4.47 1.73
C ILE A 42 19.12 -5.57 0.78
N GLY A 43 20.32 -5.43 0.20
CA GLY A 43 20.95 -6.46 -0.64
C GLY A 43 20.47 -6.50 -2.09
N GLY A 44 19.80 -5.45 -2.58
CA GLY A 44 19.41 -5.28 -3.99
C GLY A 44 18.44 -6.36 -4.53
N GLN A 45 17.17 -6.02 -4.64
CA GLN A 45 16.13 -6.95 -5.14
C GLN A 45 15.75 -6.68 -6.61
N PRO A 46 15.28 -7.66 -7.39
CA PRO A 46 14.69 -7.37 -8.70
C PRO A 46 13.48 -6.44 -8.56
N TRP A 47 13.13 -5.73 -9.63
CA TRP A 47 11.94 -4.87 -9.61
C TRP A 47 10.69 -5.70 -9.27
N PRO A 48 9.89 -5.27 -8.28
CA PRO A 48 8.72 -6.01 -7.83
C PRO A 48 7.70 -6.11 -8.96
N LYS A 49 7.18 -7.32 -9.21
CA LYS A 49 6.08 -7.52 -10.15
C LYS A 49 4.78 -7.11 -9.46
N ALA A 50 3.93 -6.36 -10.16
CA ALA A 50 2.61 -6.04 -9.67
C ALA A 50 1.77 -7.31 -9.54
N ASP A 51 1.16 -7.51 -8.38
CA ASP A 51 0.19 -8.58 -8.16
C ASP A 51 -1.22 -8.03 -8.44
N GLU A 52 -1.89 -8.58 -9.45
CA GLU A 52 -3.22 -8.14 -9.86
C GLU A 52 -4.29 -8.40 -8.77
N SER A 53 -4.05 -9.35 -7.85
CA SER A 53 -4.98 -9.59 -6.75
C SER A 53 -5.07 -8.41 -5.78
N LEU A 54 -4.00 -7.62 -5.65
CA LEU A 54 -3.95 -6.44 -4.80
C LEU A 54 -4.66 -5.22 -5.42
N LEU A 55 -5.08 -5.31 -6.68
CA LEU A 55 -5.86 -4.27 -7.36
C LEU A 55 -7.37 -4.42 -7.13
N VAL A 56 -7.80 -5.54 -6.53
CA VAL A 56 -9.20 -5.83 -6.26
C VAL A 56 -9.57 -5.32 -4.87
N ASP A 57 -10.34 -4.24 -4.82
CA ASP A 57 -10.98 -3.79 -3.59
C ASP A 57 -12.25 -4.61 -3.32
N ASP A 58 -12.33 -5.22 -2.14
CA ASP A 58 -13.50 -6.01 -1.72
C ASP A 58 -14.74 -5.13 -1.44
N THR A 59 -14.52 -3.83 -1.17
CA THR A 59 -15.56 -2.90 -0.76
C THR A 59 -15.62 -1.66 -1.64
N VAL A 60 -16.82 -1.28 -2.04
CA VAL A 60 -17.10 -0.04 -2.76
C VAL A 60 -17.80 0.95 -1.86
N THR A 61 -17.45 2.23 -2.01
CA THR A 61 -18.02 3.33 -1.23
C THR A 61 -19.17 3.96 -2.02
N ILE A 62 -20.40 3.78 -1.53
CA ILE A 62 -21.62 4.28 -2.19
C ILE A 62 -22.21 5.46 -1.43
N ALA A 63 -22.52 6.53 -2.15
CA ALA A 63 -23.22 7.70 -1.65
C ALA A 63 -24.74 7.44 -1.60
N VAL A 64 -25.33 7.53 -0.40
CA VAL A 64 -26.78 7.40 -0.21
C VAL A 64 -27.43 8.77 -0.30
N GLN A 65 -28.34 8.92 -1.27
CA GLN A 65 -29.10 10.14 -1.51
C GLN A 65 -30.59 9.91 -1.19
N ILE A 66 -31.21 10.88 -0.51
CA ILE A 66 -32.66 10.90 -0.25
C ILE A 66 -33.20 12.20 -0.83
N ASN A 67 -34.16 12.11 -1.76
CA ASN A 67 -34.75 13.26 -2.46
C ASN A 67 -33.70 14.20 -3.08
N GLY A 68 -32.64 13.63 -3.67
CA GLY A 68 -31.56 14.38 -4.32
C GLY A 68 -30.58 15.09 -3.37
N LYS A 69 -30.70 14.91 -2.05
CA LYS A 69 -29.73 15.42 -1.06
C LYS A 69 -28.87 14.27 -0.51
N LEU A 70 -27.54 14.47 -0.51
CA LEU A 70 -26.58 13.53 0.07
C LEU A 70 -26.78 13.43 1.58
N ARG A 71 -26.89 12.21 2.11
CA ARG A 71 -27.11 11.98 3.56
C ARG A 71 -25.93 11.31 4.22
N THR A 72 -25.43 10.25 3.61
CA THR A 72 -24.32 9.48 4.15
C THR A 72 -23.62 8.72 3.04
N THR A 73 -22.46 8.17 3.36
CA THR A 73 -21.68 7.32 2.47
C THR A 73 -21.44 6.00 3.20
N ILE A 74 -21.81 4.89 2.58
CA ILE A 74 -21.66 3.54 3.16
C ILE A 74 -20.64 2.73 2.36
N LYS A 75 -19.86 1.90 3.05
CA LYS A 75 -19.00 0.91 2.42
C LYS A 75 -19.76 -0.40 2.30
N VAL A 76 -19.88 -0.94 1.10
CA VAL A 76 -20.59 -2.19 0.82
C VAL A 76 -19.71 -3.14 0.02
N ALA A 77 -19.90 -4.44 0.20
CA ALA A 77 -19.17 -5.45 -0.56
C ALA A 77 -19.53 -5.35 -2.06
N ILE A 78 -18.55 -5.59 -2.93
CA ILE A 78 -18.74 -5.44 -4.39
C ILE A 78 -19.80 -6.39 -4.97
N ASN A 79 -20.06 -7.51 -4.28
CA ASN A 79 -21.02 -8.54 -4.68
C ASN A 79 -22.40 -8.41 -4.04
N LEU A 80 -22.71 -7.30 -3.34
CA LEU A 80 -24.01 -7.15 -2.69
C LEU A 80 -25.11 -6.87 -3.75
N PRO A 81 -26.18 -7.67 -3.84
CA PRO A 81 -27.26 -7.45 -4.80
C PRO A 81 -27.98 -6.12 -4.53
N GLN A 82 -28.36 -5.41 -5.60
CA GLN A 82 -29.03 -4.11 -5.51
C GLN A 82 -30.33 -4.11 -4.71
N GLU A 83 -30.99 -5.27 -4.55
CA GLU A 83 -32.20 -5.41 -3.75
C GLU A 83 -31.94 -5.31 -2.25
N GLU A 84 -30.75 -5.69 -1.77
CA GLU A 84 -30.35 -5.50 -0.38
C GLU A 84 -29.89 -4.07 -0.09
N LEU A 85 -29.39 -3.36 -1.11
CA LEU A 85 -28.94 -1.96 -1.00
C LEU A 85 -30.08 -0.93 -0.98
N LYS A 86 -31.29 -1.31 -1.40
CA LYS A 86 -32.44 -0.41 -1.55
C LYS A 86 -33.46 -0.48 -0.41
N LYS A 87 -33.17 -1.23 0.66
CA LYS A 87 -34.05 -1.30 1.85
C LYS A 87 -33.82 -0.14 2.83
#